data_AF-A0A5K3F8W2-F1
#
_entry.id   AF-A0A5K3F8W2-F1
#
_cell.length_a   1.000
_cell.length_b   1.000
_cell.length_c   1.000
_cell.angle_alpha   90.00
_cell.angle_beta   90.00
_cell.angle_gamma   90.00
#
_symmetry.space_group_name_H-M   'P 1'
#
loop_
_entity.id
_entity.type
_entity.pdbx_description
1 polymer ?
#
loop_
_entity_poly.entity_id
_entity_poly.type
_entity_poly.pdbx_seq_one_letter_code
_entity_poly.pdbx_strand_id
1 'polypeptide(L)'
;MNEAILELRQIRENNLRESARVVELWISYIEPKLHRLGQEKWTLLEQVLIAALDVGNLDIAQVCLGHLRRRFPDSSRVNRLYGMCLETTHRFDEARALYSQVLEKDTTNSVARKRLIAIHKAQGRINEAIEELNKYLKIFMSDSEAWGELGEMYLAQGDYKHAAFCVEELILANPHNHLLHQRLGEIKYSEGGQENLEIARAYFAHACRLNPKSVRALYGLLLVATNLSGKLSEKALTALADESNGQQRDQQYTLMADGSGGKGKAPFDSKRENQRLIGWATRQLAAIYLEAGLEVPISITPLTKGTSGKTNSSSALGGKSPHRGDYAALPSMLEGLSMTATQGESPVQRKKLH
;
A
#
# COMPACT_ATOMS: atom_id res chain seq x y z
N MET A 1 33.69 18.61 1.40
CA MET A 1 33.15 18.74 2.77
C MET A 1 31.94 19.67 2.77
N ASN A 2 32.08 20.96 2.40
CA ASN A 2 30.93 21.88 2.35
C ASN A 2 29.84 21.40 1.38
N GLU A 3 30.21 20.91 0.20
CA GLU A 3 29.26 20.31 -0.75
C GLU A 3 28.56 19.08 -0.17
N ALA A 4 29.30 18.16 0.45
CA ALA A 4 28.72 16.98 1.09
C ALA A 4 27.75 17.34 2.24
N ILE A 5 28.03 18.39 3.02
CA ILE A 5 27.12 18.87 4.07
C ILE A 5 25.84 19.46 3.45
N LEU A 6 25.97 20.20 2.35
CA LEU A 6 24.83 20.76 1.64
C LEU A 6 23.93 19.65 1.06
N GLU A 7 24.53 18.62 0.47
CA GLU A 7 23.80 17.45 -0.04
C GLU A 7 23.09 16.71 1.10
N LEU A 8 23.76 16.44 2.21
CA LEU A 8 23.14 15.84 3.40
C LEU A 8 21.99 16.68 3.94
N ARG A 9 22.10 18.01 3.88
CA ARG A 9 21.03 18.93 4.26
C ARG A 9 19.83 18.82 3.31
N GLN A 10 20.07 18.79 2.00
CA GLN A 10 19.01 18.60 1.00
C GLN A 10 18.28 17.27 1.17
N ILE A 11 19.03 16.17 1.37
CA ILE A 11 18.45 14.85 1.64
C ILE A 11 17.52 14.92 2.85
N ARG A 12 17.94 15.61 3.93
CA ARG A 12 17.15 15.75 5.16
C ARG A 12 15.93 16.65 4.97
N GLU A 13 16.07 17.81 4.33
CA GLU A 13 14.99 18.79 4.15
C GLU A 13 13.90 18.28 3.19
N ASN A 14 14.29 17.48 2.20
CA ASN A 14 13.37 16.89 1.23
C ASN A 14 12.85 15.49 1.67
N ASN A 15 13.25 15.00 2.85
CA ASN A 15 12.91 13.66 3.36
C ASN A 15 13.22 12.53 2.37
N LEU A 16 14.36 12.62 1.67
CA LEU A 16 14.76 11.61 0.69
C LEU A 16 15.34 10.39 1.39
N ARG A 17 14.93 9.18 0.96
CA ARG A 17 15.39 7.91 1.53
C ARG A 17 16.68 7.42 0.87
N GLU A 18 17.76 8.19 1.02
CA GLU A 18 19.07 7.91 0.39
C GLU A 18 20.12 7.43 1.40
N SER A 19 19.77 6.45 2.25
CA SER A 19 20.60 6.01 3.38
C SER A 19 22.01 5.54 2.96
N ALA A 20 22.13 4.83 1.83
CA ALA A 20 23.43 4.42 1.29
C ALA A 20 24.32 5.62 0.91
N ARG A 21 23.73 6.63 0.27
CA ARG A 21 24.43 7.85 -0.14
C ARG A 21 24.88 8.67 1.07
N VAL A 22 24.02 8.77 2.09
CA VAL A 22 24.35 9.44 3.35
C VAL A 22 25.58 8.81 4.02
N VAL A 23 25.65 7.48 4.06
CA VAL A 23 26.79 6.75 4.64
C VAL A 23 28.06 6.93 3.80
N GLU A 24 27.95 6.90 2.46
CA GLU A 24 29.07 7.13 1.55
C GLU A 24 29.70 8.52 1.76
N LEU A 25 28.86 9.56 1.81
CA LEU A 25 29.28 10.95 2.06
C LEU A 25 29.94 11.10 3.42
N TRP A 26 29.40 10.41 4.44
CA TRP A 26 29.96 10.41 5.79
C TRP A 26 31.39 9.90 5.82
N ILE A 27 31.62 8.67 5.32
CA ILE A 27 32.93 8.00 5.33
C ILE A 27 33.95 8.82 4.52
N SER A 28 33.54 9.30 3.34
CA SER A 28 34.46 9.93 2.38
C SER A 28 34.86 11.35 2.78
N TYR A 29 33.96 12.12 3.38
CA TYR A 29 34.14 13.57 3.49
C TYR A 29 33.92 14.17 4.89
N ILE A 30 33.15 13.51 5.76
CA ILE A 30 32.68 14.11 7.01
C ILE A 30 33.44 13.55 8.21
N GLU A 31 33.49 12.22 8.36
CA GLU A 31 34.11 11.55 9.51
C GLU A 31 35.54 12.02 9.82
N PRO A 32 36.46 12.13 8.83
CA PRO A 32 37.85 12.56 9.11
C PRO A 32 37.95 14.01 9.62
N LYS A 33 36.93 14.82 9.37
CA LYS A 33 36.89 16.25 9.68
C LYS A 33 35.82 16.58 10.72
N LEU A 34 35.33 15.58 11.46
CA LEU A 34 34.25 15.73 12.43
C LEU A 34 34.53 16.83 13.48
N HIS A 35 35.79 16.97 13.90
CA HIS A 35 36.23 18.00 14.85
C HIS A 35 36.06 19.45 14.35
N ARG A 36 35.98 19.65 13.02
CA ARG A 36 35.81 20.98 12.40
C ARG A 36 34.35 21.39 12.31
N LEU A 37 33.42 20.45 12.50
CA LEU A 37 32.00 20.76 12.50
C LEU A 37 31.62 21.38 13.85
N GLY A 38 30.97 22.54 13.79
CA GLY A 38 30.43 23.21 14.96
C GLY A 38 29.18 22.51 15.51
N GLN A 39 28.10 23.26 15.74
CA GLN A 39 26.84 22.68 16.25
C GLN A 39 26.14 21.75 15.24
N GLU A 40 26.36 21.95 13.94
CA GLU A 40 25.75 21.12 12.88
C GLU A 40 26.14 19.64 12.98
N LYS A 41 27.27 19.33 13.63
CA LYS A 41 27.74 17.95 13.80
C LYS A 41 26.71 17.05 14.46
N TRP A 42 25.91 17.56 15.39
CA TRP A 42 24.96 16.73 16.14
C TRP A 42 23.83 16.25 15.24
N THR A 43 23.26 17.15 14.44
CA THR A 43 22.22 16.80 13.47
C THR A 43 22.74 15.82 12.41
N LEU A 44 23.99 16.01 11.95
CA LEU A 44 24.62 15.10 11.00
C LEU A 44 24.86 13.71 11.60
N LEU A 45 25.36 13.64 12.84
CA LEU A 45 25.57 12.37 13.55
C LEU A 45 24.27 11.58 13.70
N GLU A 46 23.15 12.25 13.95
CA GLU A 46 21.85 11.57 14.02
C GLU A 46 21.36 11.07 12.66
N GLN A 47 21.48 11.90 11.61
CA GLN A 47 21.12 11.53 10.25
C GLN A 47 21.93 10.32 9.77
N VAL A 48 23.24 10.35 10.01
CA VAL A 48 24.15 9.26 9.64
C VAL A 48 23.90 8.02 10.48
N LEU A 49 23.60 8.15 11.77
CA LEU A 49 23.23 7.01 12.60
C LEU A 49 22.01 6.28 12.03
N ILE A 50 20.94 7.02 11.69
CA ILE A 50 19.73 6.43 11.10
C ILE A 50 20.07 5.74 9.77
N ALA A 51 20.79 6.43 8.89
CA ALA A 51 21.19 5.87 7.59
C ALA A 51 22.10 4.64 7.73
N ALA A 52 23.00 4.63 8.71
CA ALA A 52 23.88 3.50 8.99
C ALA A 52 23.08 2.28 9.50
N LEU A 53 22.05 2.50 10.33
CA LEU A 53 21.14 1.43 10.73
C LEU A 53 20.35 0.86 9.54
N ASP A 54 19.86 1.71 8.64
CA ASP A 54 19.14 1.27 7.44
C ASP A 54 20.00 0.39 6.51
N VAL A 55 21.30 0.73 6.39
CA VAL A 55 22.27 -0.01 5.57
C VAL A 55 22.86 -1.22 6.33
N GLY A 56 22.59 -1.34 7.62
CA GLY A 56 23.13 -2.40 8.49
C GLY A 56 24.60 -2.21 8.91
N ASN A 57 25.15 -1.00 8.73
CA ASN A 57 26.50 -0.68 9.19
C ASN A 57 26.49 -0.29 10.69
N LEU A 58 26.56 -1.30 11.56
CA LEU A 58 26.46 -1.12 13.01
C LEU A 58 27.65 -0.36 13.60
N ASP A 59 28.84 -0.47 13.01
CA ASP A 59 30.05 0.19 13.52
C ASP A 59 29.90 1.71 13.48
N ILE A 60 29.48 2.25 12.33
CA ILE A 60 29.23 3.69 12.16
C ILE A 60 28.10 4.15 13.09
N ALA A 61 27.02 3.36 13.20
CA ALA A 61 25.91 3.69 14.09
C ALA A 61 26.36 3.80 15.56
N GLN A 62 27.20 2.87 16.03
CA GLN A 62 27.74 2.89 17.40
C GLN A 62 28.69 4.07 17.65
N VAL A 63 29.55 4.40 16.68
CA VAL A 63 30.43 5.58 16.77
C VAL A 63 29.58 6.84 16.90
N CYS A 64 28.59 7.03 16.03
CA CYS A 64 27.70 8.18 16.05
C CYS A 64 26.93 8.27 17.37
N LEU A 65 26.38 7.14 17.84
CA LEU A 65 25.65 7.06 19.09
C LEU A 65 26.53 7.41 20.29
N GLY A 66 27.78 6.95 20.31
CA GLY A 66 28.74 7.24 21.37
C GLY A 66 29.01 8.74 21.53
N HIS A 67 29.12 9.47 20.42
CA HIS A 67 29.24 10.93 20.43
C HIS A 67 27.99 11.61 20.98
N LEU A 68 26.81 11.18 20.54
CA LEU A 68 25.53 11.76 20.95
C LEU A 68 25.24 11.54 22.43
N ARG A 69 25.45 10.31 22.94
CA ARG A 69 25.20 9.97 24.36
C ARG A 69 26.14 10.68 25.32
N ARG A 70 27.42 10.87 24.96
CA ARG A 70 28.37 11.64 25.78
C ARG A 70 27.95 13.10 25.94
N ARG A 71 27.37 13.69 24.89
CA ARG A 71 26.96 15.10 24.89
C ARG A 71 25.57 15.32 25.47
N PHE A 72 24.66 14.36 25.30
CA PHE A 72 23.24 14.46 25.63
C PHE A 72 22.72 13.20 26.34
N PRO A 73 23.21 12.88 27.55
CA PRO A 73 22.89 11.62 28.24
C PRO A 73 21.40 11.46 28.60
N ASP A 74 20.70 12.57 28.88
CA ASP A 74 19.29 12.57 29.30
C ASP A 74 18.30 12.92 28.18
N SER A 75 18.77 13.04 26.93
CA SER A 75 17.91 13.43 25.82
C SER A 75 17.03 12.26 25.37
N SER A 76 15.70 12.46 25.39
CA SER A 76 14.73 11.51 24.86
C SER A 76 14.99 11.18 23.37
N ARG A 77 15.44 12.18 22.60
CA ARG A 77 15.83 12.04 21.19
C ARG A 77 17.02 11.09 21.02
N VAL A 78 18.05 11.20 21.87
CA VAL A 78 19.23 10.32 21.82
C VAL A 78 18.93 8.94 22.41
N ASN A 79 18.13 8.86 23.48
CA ASN A 79 17.66 7.59 24.02
C ASN A 79 16.82 6.81 23.01
N ARG A 80 16.04 7.51 22.18
CA ARG A 80 15.37 6.86 21.05
C ARG A 80 16.35 6.23 20.05
N LEU A 81 17.38 6.95 19.65
CA LEU A 81 18.39 6.42 18.73
C LEU A 81 19.16 5.25 19.34
N TYR A 82 19.43 5.29 20.65
CA TYR A 82 20.00 4.16 21.37
C TYR A 82 19.07 2.94 21.33
N GLY A 83 17.77 3.14 21.59
CA GLY A 83 16.76 2.09 21.48
C GLY A 83 16.74 1.46 20.09
N MET A 84 16.83 2.27 19.02
CA MET A 84 16.93 1.78 17.64
C MET A 84 18.17 0.90 17.42
N CYS A 85 19.33 1.28 17.95
CA CYS A 85 20.53 0.42 17.89
C CYS A 85 20.33 -0.90 18.65
N LEU A 86 19.64 -0.88 19.80
CA LEU A 86 19.31 -2.10 20.55
C LEU A 86 18.35 -3.00 19.76
N GLU A 87 17.34 -2.42 19.09
CA GLU A 87 16.42 -3.13 18.18
C GLU A 87 17.18 -3.87 17.07
N THR A 88 18.10 -3.19 16.37
CA THR A 88 18.88 -3.81 15.28
C THR A 88 19.82 -4.92 15.77
N THR A 89 20.23 -4.88 17.04
CA THR A 89 21.02 -5.95 17.68
C THR A 89 20.16 -7.01 18.37
N HIS A 90 18.85 -7.01 18.16
CA HIS A 90 17.87 -7.93 18.78
C HIS A 90 17.82 -7.89 20.32
N ARG A 91 18.32 -6.82 20.94
CA ARG A 91 18.30 -6.60 22.41
C ARG A 91 16.99 -5.95 22.83
N PHE A 92 15.88 -6.63 22.53
CA PHE A 92 14.53 -6.06 22.65
C PHE A 92 14.12 -5.72 24.09
N ASP A 93 14.55 -6.50 25.09
CA ASP A 93 14.22 -6.22 26.49
C ASP A 93 14.84 -4.93 26.99
N GLU A 94 16.10 -4.67 26.61
CA GLU A 94 16.79 -3.42 26.95
C GLU A 94 16.18 -2.22 26.20
N ALA A 95 15.85 -2.40 24.92
CA ALA A 95 15.16 -1.37 24.15
C ALA A 95 13.81 -1.01 24.79
N ARG A 96 13.04 -2.02 25.21
CA ARG A 96 11.75 -1.84 25.90
C ARG A 96 11.90 -1.11 27.22
N ALA A 97 12.86 -1.50 28.06
CA ALA A 97 13.13 -0.82 29.32
C ALA A 97 13.48 0.66 29.08
N LEU A 98 14.33 0.94 28.08
CA LEU A 98 14.73 2.29 27.70
C LEU A 98 13.55 3.14 27.23
N TYR A 99 12.69 2.62 26.34
CA TYR A 99 11.50 3.36 25.89
C TYR A 99 10.47 3.56 27.00
N SER A 100 10.33 2.59 27.91
CA SER A 100 9.45 2.72 29.08
C SER A 100 9.92 3.87 29.98
N GLN A 101 11.22 4.00 30.24
CA GLN A 101 11.78 5.14 30.98
C GLN A 101 11.54 6.48 30.27
N VAL A 102 11.58 6.52 28.93
CA VAL A 102 11.24 7.74 28.17
C VAL A 102 9.77 8.09 28.38
N LEU A 103 8.87 7.11 28.35
CA LEU A 103 7.44 7.31 28.53
C LEU A 103 7.03 7.63 29.98
N GLU A 104 7.79 7.16 30.98
CA GLU A 104 7.62 7.56 32.38
C GLU A 104 7.89 9.06 32.58
N LYS A 105 8.86 9.60 31.85
CA LYS A 105 9.18 11.05 31.87
C LYS A 105 8.22 11.88 31.02
N ASP A 106 7.79 11.33 29.89
CA ASP A 106 6.88 11.98 28.94
C ASP A 106 5.89 10.97 28.35
N THR A 107 4.70 10.89 28.94
CA THR A 107 3.63 9.98 28.53
C THR A 107 3.03 10.33 27.16
N THR A 108 3.35 11.51 26.62
CA THR A 108 2.87 11.99 25.31
C THR A 108 3.89 11.78 24.20
N ASN A 109 5.01 11.13 24.49
CA ASN A 109 6.03 10.83 23.49
C ASN A 109 5.56 9.77 22.49
N SER A 110 4.90 10.24 21.43
CA SER A 110 4.33 9.39 20.39
C SER A 110 5.39 8.51 19.71
N VAL A 111 6.61 9.03 19.54
CA VAL A 111 7.69 8.34 18.87
C VAL A 111 8.21 7.16 19.70
N ALA A 112 8.38 7.33 21.02
CA ALA A 112 8.77 6.25 21.92
C ALA A 112 7.68 5.16 21.99
N ARG A 113 6.41 5.55 22.00
CA ARG A 113 5.29 4.59 22.00
C ARG A 113 5.24 3.79 20.68
N LYS A 114 5.41 4.44 19.52
CA LYS A 114 5.53 3.76 18.21
C LYS A 114 6.68 2.76 18.18
N ARG A 115 7.82 3.07 18.82
CA ARG A 115 8.96 2.13 18.91
C ARG A 115 8.67 0.90 19.75
N LEU A 116 7.95 1.03 20.87
CA LEU A 116 7.49 -0.12 21.65
C LEU A 116 6.58 -1.04 20.82
N ILE A 117 5.62 -0.46 20.07
CA ILE A 117 4.74 -1.21 19.18
C ILE A 117 5.56 -1.95 18.10
N ALA A 118 6.57 -1.28 17.52
CA ALA A 118 7.48 -1.90 16.56
C ALA A 118 8.29 -3.07 17.15
N ILE A 119 8.66 -3.02 18.43
CA ILE A 119 9.31 -4.15 19.12
C ILE A 119 8.35 -5.34 19.23
N HIS A 120 7.09 -5.14 19.63
CA HIS A 120 6.10 -6.22 19.67
C HIS A 120 5.90 -6.86 18.29
N LYS A 121 5.87 -6.04 17.22
CA LYS A 121 5.84 -6.49 15.82
C LYS A 121 7.05 -7.36 15.48
N ALA A 122 8.25 -6.87 15.75
CA ALA A 122 9.49 -7.56 15.41
C ALA A 122 9.65 -8.91 16.13
N GLN A 123 9.07 -9.04 17.33
CA GLN A 123 9.06 -10.29 18.10
C GLN A 123 7.86 -11.20 17.75
N GLY A 124 7.06 -10.85 16.74
CA GLY A 124 5.91 -11.63 16.29
C GLY A 124 4.72 -11.62 17.25
N ARG A 125 4.73 -10.76 18.29
CA ARG A 125 3.63 -10.62 19.26
C ARG A 125 2.56 -9.67 18.71
N ILE A 126 1.91 -10.10 17.62
CA ILE A 126 0.98 -9.28 16.85
C ILE A 126 -0.24 -8.83 17.69
N ASN A 127 -0.79 -9.70 18.54
CA ASN A 127 -1.93 -9.34 19.40
C ASN A 127 -1.59 -8.21 20.37
N GLU A 128 -0.44 -8.30 21.05
CA GLU A 128 0.03 -7.24 21.95
C GLU A 128 0.28 -5.94 21.19
N ALA A 129 0.84 -6.03 19.97
CA ALA A 129 1.05 -4.86 19.13
C ALA A 129 -0.27 -4.18 18.74
N ILE A 130 -1.31 -4.95 18.41
CA ILE A 130 -2.67 -4.45 18.14
C ILE A 130 -3.26 -3.78 19.37
N GLU A 131 -3.14 -4.37 20.55
CA GLU A 131 -3.63 -3.78 21.80
C GLU A 131 -2.95 -2.43 22.10
N GLU A 132 -1.63 -2.37 21.97
CA GLU A 132 -0.86 -1.15 22.18
C GLU A 132 -1.15 -0.08 21.12
N LEU A 133 -1.36 -0.49 19.86
CA LEU A 133 -1.71 0.42 18.77
C LEU A 133 -3.13 0.99 18.94
N ASN A 134 -4.08 0.20 19.45
CA ASN A 134 -5.40 0.69 19.84
C ASN A 134 -5.32 1.71 20.99
N LYS A 135 -4.49 1.46 22.02
CA LYS A 135 -4.25 2.44 23.11
C LYS A 135 -3.58 3.71 22.57
N TYR A 136 -2.65 3.57 21.64
CA TYR A 136 -1.97 4.68 20.97
C TYR A 136 -2.97 5.58 20.22
N LEU A 137 -3.82 4.99 19.38
CA LEU A 137 -4.77 5.71 18.53
C LEU A 137 -5.89 6.40 19.32
N LYS A 138 -6.22 5.93 20.53
CA LYS A 138 -7.11 6.67 21.46
C LYS A 138 -6.56 8.04 21.85
N ILE A 139 -5.24 8.22 21.82
CA ILE A 139 -4.56 9.48 22.18
C ILE A 139 -4.18 10.26 20.91
N PHE A 140 -3.71 9.56 19.87
CA PHE A 140 -3.23 10.14 18.62
C PHE A 140 -4.14 9.77 17.44
N MET A 141 -5.41 10.15 17.53
CA MET A 141 -6.45 9.76 16.56
C MET A 141 -6.19 10.22 15.11
N SER A 142 -5.38 11.27 14.91
CA SER A 142 -5.06 11.80 13.59
C SER A 142 -3.85 11.15 12.91
N ASP A 143 -3.23 10.14 13.53
CA ASP A 143 -2.04 9.49 13.00
C ASP A 143 -2.39 8.47 11.91
N SER A 144 -2.39 8.90 10.65
CA SER A 144 -2.70 8.04 9.50
C SER A 144 -1.75 6.85 9.35
N GLU A 145 -0.47 7.00 9.72
CA GLU A 145 0.48 5.89 9.62
C GLU A 145 0.08 4.78 10.61
N ALA A 146 -0.25 5.14 11.85
CA ALA A 146 -0.68 4.19 12.87
C ALA A 146 -2.00 3.48 12.49
N TRP A 147 -2.97 4.19 11.91
CA TRP A 147 -4.19 3.57 11.37
C TRP A 147 -3.89 2.58 10.25
N GLY A 148 -2.97 2.93 9.34
CA GLY A 148 -2.52 2.03 8.28
C GLY A 148 -1.87 0.77 8.81
N GLU A 149 -0.96 0.90 9.79
CA GLU A 149 -0.33 -0.26 10.42
C GLU A 149 -1.34 -1.17 11.13
N LEU A 150 -2.32 -0.59 11.84
CA LEU A 150 -3.36 -1.33 12.53
C LEU A 150 -4.24 -2.11 11.55
N GLY A 151 -4.63 -1.47 10.45
CA GLY A 151 -5.38 -2.11 9.37
C GLY A 151 -4.65 -3.30 8.78
N GLU A 152 -3.36 -3.16 8.45
CA GLU A 152 -2.55 -4.26 7.91
C GLU A 152 -2.40 -5.41 8.91
N MET A 153 -2.28 -5.13 10.21
CA MET A 153 -2.24 -6.17 11.23
C MET A 153 -3.55 -6.95 11.31
N TYR A 154 -4.69 -6.27 11.28
CA TYR A 154 -5.99 -6.94 11.25
C TYR A 154 -6.18 -7.77 9.99
N LEU A 155 -5.71 -7.30 8.83
CA LEU A 155 -5.73 -8.08 7.59
C LEU A 155 -4.86 -9.34 7.69
N ALA A 156 -3.67 -9.24 8.29
CA ALA A 156 -2.81 -10.40 8.51
C ALA A 156 -3.46 -11.46 9.42
N GLN A 157 -4.38 -11.05 10.31
CA GLN A 157 -5.18 -11.93 11.16
C GLN A 157 -6.48 -12.43 10.51
N GLY A 158 -6.84 -11.90 9.33
CA GLY A 158 -8.12 -12.16 8.68
C GLY A 158 -9.32 -11.44 9.32
N ASP A 159 -9.07 -10.46 10.20
CA ASP A 159 -10.12 -9.64 10.79
C ASP A 159 -10.50 -8.48 9.85
N TYR A 160 -11.25 -8.82 8.81
CA TYR A 160 -11.66 -7.87 7.78
C TYR A 160 -12.52 -6.71 8.31
N LYS A 161 -13.26 -6.92 9.40
CA LYS A 161 -14.15 -5.90 9.97
C LYS A 161 -13.37 -4.77 10.61
N HIS A 162 -12.43 -5.11 11.50
CA HIS A 162 -11.59 -4.09 12.13
C HIS A 162 -10.61 -3.48 11.12
N ALA A 163 -10.13 -4.24 10.14
CA ALA A 163 -9.33 -3.70 9.06
C ALA A 163 -10.10 -2.67 8.21
N ALA A 164 -11.37 -2.96 7.86
CA ALA A 164 -12.22 -2.03 7.13
C ALA A 164 -12.41 -0.72 7.91
N PHE A 165 -12.68 -0.80 9.21
CA PHE A 165 -12.79 0.38 10.09
C PHE A 165 -11.52 1.24 10.05
N CYS A 166 -10.33 0.63 10.12
CA CYS A 166 -9.08 1.37 10.04
C CYS A 166 -8.93 2.12 8.70
N VAL A 167 -9.32 1.50 7.58
CA VAL A 167 -9.28 2.15 6.26
C VAL A 167 -10.34 3.24 6.13
N GLU A 168 -11.52 3.08 6.74
CA GLU A 168 -12.56 4.12 6.79
C GLU A 168 -12.04 5.39 7.50
N GLU A 169 -11.35 5.24 8.63
CA GLU A 169 -10.70 6.36 9.33
C GLU A 169 -9.65 7.07 8.45
N LEU A 170 -8.90 6.30 7.65
CA LEU A 170 -7.96 6.88 6.67
C LEU A 170 -8.67 7.64 5.55
N ILE A 171 -9.83 7.15 5.09
CA ILE A 171 -10.66 7.84 4.08
C ILE A 171 -11.19 9.15 4.64
N LEU A 172 -11.61 9.19 5.91
CA LEU A 172 -12.04 10.44 6.56
C LEU A 172 -10.92 11.48 6.56
N ALA A 173 -9.68 11.06 6.81
CA ALA A 173 -8.51 11.94 6.76
C ALA A 173 -8.16 12.38 5.32
N ASN A 174 -8.28 11.49 4.34
CA ASN A 174 -7.92 11.75 2.93
C ASN A 174 -9.00 11.26 1.94
N PRO A 175 -10.14 11.97 1.79
CA PRO A 175 -11.30 11.49 1.02
C PRO A 175 -11.03 11.32 -0.48
N HIS A 176 -10.07 12.05 -1.04
CA HIS A 176 -9.74 12.03 -2.47
C HIS A 176 -8.66 11.00 -2.82
N ASN A 177 -8.15 10.23 -1.84
CA ASN A 177 -7.13 9.22 -2.11
C ASN A 177 -7.79 7.94 -2.66
N HIS A 178 -7.70 7.76 -3.99
CA HIS A 178 -8.28 6.60 -4.67
C HIS A 178 -7.73 5.25 -4.18
N LEU A 179 -6.50 5.21 -3.62
CA LEU A 179 -5.88 3.99 -3.10
C LEU A 179 -6.59 3.48 -1.84
N LEU A 180 -7.10 4.39 -1.00
CA LEU A 180 -7.83 4.01 0.22
C LEU A 180 -9.20 3.41 -0.12
N HIS A 181 -9.92 4.02 -1.06
CA HIS A 181 -11.17 3.47 -1.57
C HIS A 181 -10.97 2.11 -2.25
N GLN A 182 -9.90 1.97 -3.04
CA GLN A 182 -9.52 0.69 -3.60
C GLN A 182 -9.24 -0.35 -2.51
N ARG A 183 -8.49 0.03 -1.46
CA ARG A 183 -8.16 -0.87 -0.34
C ARG A 183 -9.41 -1.32 0.39
N LEU A 184 -10.34 -0.41 0.71
CA LEU A 184 -11.60 -0.77 1.36
C LEU A 184 -12.46 -1.71 0.49
N GLY A 185 -12.49 -1.47 -0.82
CA GLY A 185 -13.10 -2.38 -1.78
C GLY A 185 -12.51 -3.79 -1.75
N GLU A 186 -11.17 -3.90 -1.68
CA GLU A 186 -10.48 -5.18 -1.55
C GLU A 186 -10.86 -5.90 -0.25
N ILE A 187 -10.85 -5.18 0.88
CA ILE A 187 -11.18 -5.74 2.19
C ILE A 187 -12.62 -6.28 2.20
N LYS A 188 -13.58 -5.49 1.70
CA LYS A 188 -14.99 -5.89 1.65
C LYS A 188 -15.24 -7.04 0.68
N TYR A 189 -14.53 -7.07 -0.44
CA TYR A 189 -14.59 -8.20 -1.36
C TYR A 189 -14.07 -9.50 -0.71
N SER A 190 -12.98 -9.40 0.06
CA SER A 190 -12.40 -10.53 0.80
C SER A 190 -13.24 -10.99 1.99
N GLU A 191 -13.90 -10.07 2.70
CA GLU A 191 -14.85 -10.39 3.78
C GLU A 191 -16.01 -11.25 3.24
N GLY A 192 -16.42 -10.99 1.99
CA GLY A 192 -17.46 -11.76 1.30
C GLY A 192 -18.86 -11.54 1.87
N GLY A 193 -19.84 -12.24 1.29
CA GLY A 193 -21.25 -11.98 1.54
C GLY A 193 -21.83 -10.92 0.60
N GLN A 194 -23.10 -11.05 0.28
CA GLN A 194 -23.75 -10.24 -0.77
C GLN A 194 -23.67 -8.74 -0.48
N GLU A 195 -23.96 -8.34 0.76
CA GLU A 195 -23.91 -6.93 1.19
C GLU A 195 -22.51 -6.34 1.06
N ASN A 196 -21.48 -7.05 1.55
CA ASN A 196 -20.10 -6.60 1.45
C ASN A 196 -19.62 -6.53 -0.01
N LEU A 197 -20.08 -7.42 -0.89
CA LEU A 197 -19.80 -7.32 -2.32
C LEU A 197 -20.43 -6.05 -2.93
N GLU A 198 -21.65 -5.68 -2.55
CA GLU A 198 -22.26 -4.43 -3.01
C GLU A 198 -21.50 -3.20 -2.52
N ILE A 199 -21.03 -3.21 -1.28
CA ILE A 199 -20.15 -2.18 -0.72
C ILE A 199 -18.82 -2.11 -1.47
N ALA A 200 -18.19 -3.26 -1.72
CA ALA A 200 -16.94 -3.33 -2.47
C ALA A 200 -17.10 -2.74 -3.88
N ARG A 201 -18.19 -3.05 -4.57
CA ARG A 201 -18.52 -2.50 -5.89
C ARG A 201 -18.57 -0.97 -5.85
N ALA A 202 -19.24 -0.40 -4.84
CA ALA A 202 -19.37 1.04 -4.69
C ALA A 202 -18.01 1.72 -4.47
N TYR A 203 -17.15 1.14 -3.62
CA TYR A 203 -15.81 1.68 -3.35
C TYR A 203 -14.86 1.54 -4.54
N PHE A 204 -14.87 0.42 -5.27
CA PHE A 204 -14.10 0.30 -6.51
C PHE A 204 -14.58 1.29 -7.58
N ALA A 205 -15.90 1.46 -7.75
CA ALA A 205 -16.44 2.45 -8.68
C ALA A 205 -16.07 3.89 -8.27
N HIS A 206 -15.98 4.19 -6.96
CA HIS A 206 -15.48 5.47 -6.49
C HIS A 206 -13.99 5.66 -6.74
N ALA A 207 -13.16 4.65 -6.47
CA ALA A 207 -11.73 4.66 -6.78
C ALA A 207 -11.49 4.89 -8.28
N CYS A 208 -12.26 4.25 -9.15
CA CYS A 208 -12.22 4.48 -10.60
C CYS A 208 -12.68 5.88 -11.02
N ARG A 209 -13.62 6.51 -10.29
CA ARG A 209 -14.00 7.91 -10.56
C ARG A 209 -12.90 8.88 -10.17
N LEU A 210 -12.21 8.64 -9.06
CA LEU A 210 -11.08 9.46 -8.61
C LEU A 210 -9.84 9.28 -9.49
N ASN A 211 -9.56 8.04 -9.91
CA ASN A 211 -8.49 7.71 -10.84
C ASN A 211 -8.95 6.67 -11.88
N PRO A 212 -9.39 7.12 -13.07
CA PRO A 212 -9.85 6.23 -14.14
C PRO A 212 -8.77 5.29 -14.70
N LYS A 213 -7.48 5.60 -14.50
CA LYS A 213 -6.35 4.80 -14.98
C LYS A 213 -5.88 3.74 -13.97
N SER A 214 -6.52 3.63 -12.80
CA SER A 214 -6.17 2.60 -11.83
C SER A 214 -6.59 1.21 -12.32
N VAL A 215 -5.63 0.45 -12.85
CA VAL A 215 -5.82 -0.95 -13.30
C VAL A 215 -6.37 -1.81 -12.17
N ARG A 216 -5.87 -1.65 -10.95
CA ARG A 216 -6.26 -2.45 -9.79
C ARG A 216 -7.70 -2.17 -9.35
N ALA A 217 -8.14 -0.91 -9.40
CA ALA A 217 -9.54 -0.56 -9.12
C ALA A 217 -10.49 -1.06 -10.23
N LEU A 218 -10.10 -0.93 -11.50
CA LEU A 218 -10.88 -1.44 -12.64
C LEU A 218 -11.05 -2.96 -12.58
N TYR A 219 -9.97 -3.68 -12.23
CA TYR A 219 -10.01 -5.13 -12.07
C TYR A 219 -10.87 -5.53 -10.86
N GLY A 220 -10.74 -4.84 -9.73
CA GLY A 220 -11.61 -5.04 -8.57
C GLY A 220 -13.09 -4.85 -8.91
N LEU A 221 -13.43 -3.78 -9.64
CA LEU A 221 -14.80 -3.53 -10.10
C LEU A 221 -15.33 -4.65 -11.00
N LEU A 222 -14.51 -5.14 -11.93
CA LEU A 222 -14.84 -6.26 -12.81
C LEU A 222 -15.11 -7.55 -12.00
N LEU A 223 -14.24 -7.89 -11.05
CA LEU A 223 -14.41 -9.07 -10.19
C LEU A 223 -15.67 -8.99 -9.34
N VAL A 224 -15.95 -7.84 -8.75
CA VAL A 224 -17.13 -7.70 -7.88
C VAL A 224 -18.42 -7.72 -8.70
N ALA A 225 -18.46 -6.99 -9.82
CA ALA A 225 -19.63 -6.96 -10.69
C ALA A 225 -19.94 -8.33 -11.31
N THR A 226 -18.91 -9.12 -11.65
CA THR A 226 -19.09 -10.50 -12.11
C THR A 226 -19.61 -11.41 -11.00
N ASN A 227 -19.07 -11.29 -9.78
CA ASN A 227 -19.50 -12.09 -8.64
C ASN A 227 -20.97 -11.79 -8.25
N LEU A 228 -21.36 -10.51 -8.18
CA LEU A 228 -22.73 -10.07 -7.92
C LEU A 228 -23.72 -10.47 -9.04
N SER A 229 -23.23 -10.77 -10.23
CA SER A 229 -24.04 -11.25 -11.35
C SER A 229 -24.29 -12.77 -11.32
N GLY A 230 -23.66 -13.52 -10.38
CA GLY A 230 -23.63 -14.98 -10.32
C GLY A 230 -22.61 -15.61 -11.28
N LYS A 231 -22.42 -16.95 -11.28
CA LYS A 231 -21.51 -17.65 -12.22
C LYS A 231 -21.78 -17.18 -13.66
N LEU A 232 -20.93 -16.31 -14.21
CA LEU A 232 -21.01 -15.95 -15.63
C LEU A 232 -20.65 -17.21 -16.43
N SER A 233 -21.66 -17.79 -17.11
CA SER A 233 -21.43 -18.81 -18.12
C SER A 233 -20.84 -18.18 -19.38
N GLU A 234 -20.25 -18.98 -20.27
CA GLU A 234 -19.76 -18.58 -21.60
C GLU A 234 -20.72 -17.68 -22.41
N LYS A 235 -22.02 -17.68 -22.07
CA LYS A 235 -23.03 -16.84 -22.74
C LYS A 235 -23.07 -15.38 -22.25
N ALA A 236 -22.53 -15.07 -21.08
CA ALA A 236 -22.34 -13.69 -20.62
C ALA A 236 -21.13 -13.01 -21.32
N LEU A 237 -20.19 -13.80 -21.84
CA LEU A 237 -19.18 -13.36 -22.81
C LEU A 237 -19.80 -12.98 -24.17
N THR A 238 -20.88 -13.63 -24.61
CA THR A 238 -21.50 -13.35 -25.91
C THR A 238 -22.50 -12.19 -25.90
N ALA A 239 -23.18 -11.90 -24.78
CA ALA A 239 -24.18 -10.82 -24.70
C ALA A 239 -23.58 -9.39 -24.66
N LEU A 240 -22.33 -9.22 -24.21
CA LEU A 240 -21.57 -7.96 -24.35
C LEU A 240 -21.28 -7.60 -25.81
N ALA A 241 -21.37 -8.57 -26.72
CA ALA A 241 -21.12 -8.39 -28.14
C ALA A 241 -22.33 -7.83 -28.93
N ASP A 242 -23.54 -7.83 -28.34
CA ASP A 242 -24.78 -7.38 -29.02
C ASP A 242 -25.37 -6.05 -28.49
N GLU A 243 -25.08 -5.62 -27.26
CA GLU A 243 -25.55 -4.32 -26.73
C GLU A 243 -24.81 -3.09 -27.30
N SER A 244 -23.80 -3.28 -28.15
CA SER A 244 -23.13 -2.25 -28.93
C SER A 244 -24.02 -1.63 -30.04
N ASN A 245 -25.26 -2.08 -30.21
CA ASN A 245 -26.15 -1.63 -31.28
C ASN A 245 -27.24 -0.60 -30.86
N GLY A 246 -27.30 -0.15 -29.61
CA GLY A 246 -28.31 0.81 -29.14
C GLY A 246 -27.70 2.01 -28.41
N GLN A 247 -27.76 3.17 -29.04
CA GLN A 247 -27.28 4.49 -28.59
C GLN A 247 -27.60 4.89 -27.13
N GLN A 248 -26.76 5.83 -26.63
CA GLN A 248 -26.98 6.84 -25.56
C GLN A 248 -26.99 6.32 -24.10
N ARG A 249 -26.44 7.00 -23.08
CA ARG A 249 -25.99 8.39 -22.85
C ARG A 249 -25.10 8.38 -21.60
N ASP A 250 -24.23 9.38 -21.47
CA ASP A 250 -23.51 9.70 -20.23
C ASP A 250 -24.46 9.70 -19.02
N GLN A 251 -24.22 8.81 -18.07
CA GLN A 251 -24.79 8.92 -16.73
C GLN A 251 -23.68 8.83 -15.69
N GLN A 252 -23.39 10.02 -15.20
CA GLN A 252 -22.66 10.34 -13.98
C GLN A 252 -23.10 9.39 -12.84
N TYR A 253 -22.21 8.48 -12.45
CA TYR A 253 -22.45 7.58 -11.32
C TYR A 253 -22.54 8.40 -10.04
N THR A 254 -23.77 8.61 -9.58
CA THR A 254 -24.09 9.28 -8.32
C THR A 254 -24.06 8.21 -7.23
N LEU A 255 -23.20 8.38 -6.23
CA LEU A 255 -23.31 7.65 -4.97
C LEU A 255 -24.63 8.08 -4.35
N MET A 256 -25.60 7.18 -4.23
CA MET A 256 -26.80 7.48 -3.46
C MET A 256 -26.43 7.37 -1.98
N ALA A 257 -26.18 8.52 -1.37
CA ALA A 257 -26.52 8.73 0.03
C ALA A 257 -28.06 8.74 0.14
N ASP A 258 -28.55 8.19 1.23
CA ASP A 258 -29.93 7.78 1.43
C ASP A 258 -30.93 8.95 1.59
N GLY A 259 -32.21 8.65 1.37
CA GLY A 259 -33.31 9.37 2.04
C GLY A 259 -33.99 10.53 1.31
N SER A 260 -34.79 10.25 0.28
CA SER A 260 -36.09 10.93 0.12
C SER A 260 -37.03 10.16 -0.79
N GLY A 261 -38.21 9.82 -0.26
CA GLY A 261 -39.25 9.09 -0.95
C GLY A 261 -39.78 9.85 -2.17
N GLY A 262 -39.47 9.36 -3.36
CA GLY A 262 -40.09 9.76 -4.61
C GLY A 262 -40.74 8.54 -5.27
N LYS A 263 -42.07 8.44 -5.18
CA LYS A 263 -42.86 7.44 -5.89
C LYS A 263 -42.59 7.53 -7.40
N GLY A 264 -42.22 6.41 -8.03
CA GLY A 264 -42.23 6.29 -9.50
C GLY A 264 -40.92 5.97 -10.23
N LYS A 265 -39.86 5.49 -9.57
CA LYS A 265 -38.70 4.91 -10.27
C LYS A 265 -38.90 3.40 -10.46
N ALA A 266 -38.70 2.92 -11.69
CA ALA A 266 -38.67 1.48 -12.00
C ALA A 266 -37.68 0.76 -11.05
N PRO A 267 -37.92 -0.52 -10.70
CA PRO A 267 -37.02 -1.27 -9.83
C PRO A 267 -35.59 -1.19 -10.36
N PHE A 268 -34.66 -0.85 -9.48
CA PHE A 268 -33.24 -0.79 -9.82
C PHE A 268 -32.73 -2.18 -10.22
N ASP A 269 -32.42 -2.38 -11.51
CA ASP A 269 -31.91 -3.64 -12.03
C ASP A 269 -30.39 -3.73 -11.81
N SER A 270 -30.02 -4.19 -10.61
CA SER A 270 -28.62 -4.38 -10.18
C SER A 270 -27.84 -5.29 -11.14
N LYS A 271 -28.50 -6.27 -11.78
CA LYS A 271 -27.85 -7.19 -12.72
C LYS A 271 -27.47 -6.49 -14.01
N ARG A 272 -28.39 -5.71 -14.59
CA ARG A 272 -28.11 -4.91 -15.80
C ARG A 272 -27.05 -3.85 -15.55
N GLU A 273 -27.06 -3.23 -14.38
CA GLU A 273 -26.02 -2.29 -13.98
C GLU A 273 -24.65 -2.96 -13.88
N ASN A 274 -24.56 -4.13 -13.22
CA ASN A 274 -23.32 -4.89 -13.14
C ASN A 274 -22.79 -5.27 -14.53
N GLN A 275 -23.65 -5.65 -15.47
CA GLN A 275 -23.27 -5.91 -16.86
C GLN A 275 -22.65 -4.68 -17.55
N ARG A 276 -23.22 -3.49 -17.33
CA ARG A 276 -22.66 -2.24 -17.86
C ARG A 276 -21.31 -1.90 -17.25
N LEU A 277 -21.17 -2.09 -15.93
CA LEU A 277 -19.90 -1.87 -15.22
C LEU A 277 -18.81 -2.81 -15.74
N ILE A 278 -19.14 -4.09 -15.98
CA ILE A 278 -18.24 -5.06 -16.60
C ILE A 278 -17.78 -4.55 -17.97
N GLY A 279 -18.71 -4.25 -18.88
CA GLY A 279 -18.37 -3.78 -20.23
C GLY A 279 -17.61 -2.45 -20.25
N TRP A 280 -17.86 -1.56 -19.29
CA TRP A 280 -17.09 -0.33 -19.12
C TRP A 280 -15.66 -0.60 -18.63
N ALA A 281 -15.51 -1.35 -17.53
CA ALA A 281 -14.20 -1.64 -16.94
C ALA A 281 -13.29 -2.41 -17.90
N THR A 282 -13.84 -3.40 -18.61
CA THR A 282 -13.12 -4.17 -19.63
C THR A 282 -12.57 -3.28 -20.76
N ARG A 283 -13.37 -2.32 -21.25
CA ARG A 283 -12.91 -1.38 -22.29
C ARG A 283 -11.81 -0.44 -21.78
N GLN A 284 -11.93 0.05 -20.55
CA GLN A 284 -10.90 0.91 -19.95
C GLN A 284 -9.59 0.15 -19.75
N LEU A 285 -9.65 -1.08 -19.25
CA LEU A 285 -8.47 -1.94 -19.11
C LEU A 285 -7.80 -2.19 -20.46
N ALA A 286 -8.58 -2.61 -21.48
CA ALA A 286 -8.05 -2.84 -22.82
C ALA A 286 -7.35 -1.59 -23.39
N ALA A 287 -7.93 -0.39 -23.19
CA ALA A 287 -7.30 0.86 -23.61
C ALA A 287 -5.96 1.10 -22.91
N ILE A 288 -5.86 0.88 -21.59
CA ILE A 288 -4.61 1.05 -20.83
C ILE A 288 -3.52 0.08 -21.32
N TYR A 289 -3.86 -1.18 -21.57
CA TYR A 289 -2.90 -2.18 -22.10
C TYR A 289 -2.42 -1.78 -23.50
N LEU A 290 -3.32 -1.37 -24.39
CA LEU A 290 -2.97 -0.91 -25.73
C LEU A 290 -2.09 0.36 -25.72
N GLU A 291 -2.41 1.34 -24.86
CA GLU A 291 -1.57 2.54 -24.65
C GLU A 291 -0.15 2.18 -24.20
N ALA A 292 -0.01 1.14 -23.38
CA ALA A 292 1.28 0.64 -22.90
C ALA A 292 2.03 -0.26 -23.90
N GLY A 293 1.45 -0.53 -25.08
CA GLY A 293 2.02 -1.45 -26.06
C GLY A 293 2.03 -2.92 -25.60
N LEU A 294 1.17 -3.27 -24.64
CA LEU A 294 1.06 -4.61 -24.08
C LEU A 294 -0.10 -5.36 -24.75
N GLU A 295 0.04 -6.69 -24.86
CA GLU A 295 -1.07 -7.54 -25.30
C GLU A 295 -2.19 -7.51 -24.27
N VAL A 296 -3.41 -7.25 -24.74
CA VAL A 296 -4.60 -7.30 -23.89
C VAL A 296 -4.87 -8.76 -23.53
N PRO A 297 -4.97 -9.13 -22.24
CA PRO A 297 -5.31 -10.48 -21.85
C PRO A 297 -6.61 -10.96 -22.53
N ILE A 298 -6.64 -12.21 -23.00
CA ILE A 298 -7.78 -12.78 -23.76
C ILE A 298 -9.10 -12.70 -22.98
N SER A 299 -9.06 -12.66 -21.65
CA SER A 299 -10.23 -12.48 -20.79
C SER A 299 -10.82 -11.05 -20.78
N ILE A 300 -10.11 -10.07 -21.37
CA ILE A 300 -10.44 -8.63 -21.34
C ILE A 300 -10.69 -8.09 -22.77
N THR A 301 -10.38 -8.85 -23.83
CA THR A 301 -10.64 -8.40 -25.21
C THR A 301 -12.13 -8.49 -25.57
N PRO A 302 -12.78 -7.39 -25.99
CA PRO A 302 -14.10 -7.47 -26.61
C PRO A 302 -13.95 -8.08 -28.02
N LEU A 303 -14.65 -9.18 -28.31
CA LEU A 303 -14.69 -9.77 -29.66
C LEU A 303 -15.25 -8.74 -30.65
N THR A 304 -14.40 -8.16 -31.49
CA THR A 304 -14.82 -7.33 -32.62
C THR A 304 -15.48 -8.22 -33.67
N LYS A 305 -16.77 -7.98 -33.98
CA LYS A 305 -17.54 -8.69 -35.01
C LYS A 305 -16.80 -8.68 -36.35
N GLY A 306 -16.67 -9.85 -36.95
CA GLY A 306 -15.89 -10.07 -38.16
C GLY A 306 -16.43 -9.33 -39.39
N THR A 307 -15.54 -8.66 -40.10
CA THR A 307 -15.58 -8.64 -41.56
C THR A 307 -14.67 -9.74 -42.07
N SER A 308 -15.28 -10.64 -42.84
CA SER A 308 -14.64 -11.75 -43.56
C SER A 308 -13.28 -11.39 -44.16
N GLY A 309 -12.24 -12.09 -43.71
CA GLY A 309 -10.93 -12.11 -44.33
C GLY A 309 -10.22 -13.39 -43.93
N LYS A 310 -10.31 -14.40 -44.79
CA LYS A 310 -9.62 -15.68 -44.65
C LYS A 310 -8.13 -15.45 -44.40
N THR A 311 -7.56 -16.06 -43.35
CA THR A 311 -6.30 -16.81 -43.46
C THR A 311 -6.20 -17.83 -42.33
N ASN A 312 -5.94 -19.07 -42.73
CA ASN A 312 -5.61 -20.20 -41.88
C ASN A 312 -4.32 -19.94 -41.09
N SER A 313 -4.26 -20.36 -39.84
CA SER A 313 -3.35 -21.45 -39.48
C SER A 313 -3.63 -21.99 -38.08
N SER A 314 -3.72 -23.30 -38.06
CA SER A 314 -3.87 -24.23 -36.96
C SER A 314 -2.75 -24.17 -35.94
N SER A 315 -3.07 -24.33 -34.66
CA SER A 315 -2.57 -25.48 -33.91
C SER A 315 -3.40 -25.71 -32.65
N ALA A 316 -3.96 -26.92 -32.58
CA ALA A 316 -4.58 -27.49 -31.40
C ALA A 316 -3.52 -27.89 -30.38
N LEU A 317 -3.91 -27.93 -29.09
CA LEU A 317 -3.46 -28.77 -27.98
C LEU A 317 -3.91 -28.02 -26.70
N GLY A 318 -4.68 -28.54 -25.75
CA GLY A 318 -5.27 -29.83 -25.46
C GLY A 318 -5.95 -29.64 -24.10
N GLY A 319 -7.15 -30.19 -23.92
CA GLY A 319 -7.97 -29.95 -22.73
C GLY A 319 -7.32 -30.44 -21.43
N LYS A 320 -7.46 -29.63 -20.37
CA LYS A 320 -7.53 -30.03 -18.96
C LYS A 320 -8.28 -28.91 -18.21
N SER A 321 -9.35 -29.25 -17.50
CA SER A 321 -10.05 -28.31 -16.63
C SER A 321 -9.16 -27.94 -15.44
N PRO A 322 -9.09 -26.67 -15.00
CA PRO A 322 -8.46 -26.36 -13.73
C PRO A 322 -9.48 -26.49 -12.59
N HIS A 323 -9.12 -27.32 -11.63
CA HIS A 323 -9.78 -27.49 -10.35
C HIS A 323 -9.72 -26.21 -9.50
N ARG A 324 -10.60 -26.14 -8.49
CA ARG A 324 -10.47 -25.27 -7.30
C ARG A 324 -9.00 -25.24 -6.82
N GLY A 325 -8.27 -24.18 -7.11
CA GLY A 325 -6.86 -24.06 -6.71
C GLY A 325 -6.14 -22.80 -7.21
N ASP A 326 -6.55 -22.24 -8.35
CA ASP A 326 -5.75 -21.20 -9.02
C ASP A 326 -5.93 -19.76 -8.49
N TYR A 327 -6.78 -19.54 -7.48
CA TYR A 327 -6.90 -18.22 -6.82
C TYR A 327 -5.73 -17.88 -5.90
N ALA A 328 -4.79 -18.82 -5.68
CA ALA A 328 -3.56 -18.56 -4.93
C ALA A 328 -2.53 -17.71 -5.70
N ALA A 329 -2.75 -17.43 -6.99
CA ALA A 329 -1.84 -16.63 -7.83
C ALA A 329 -2.13 -15.11 -7.82
N LEU A 330 -3.17 -14.67 -7.09
CA LEU A 330 -3.57 -13.25 -6.98
C LEU A 330 -2.46 -12.33 -6.44
N PRO A 331 -1.62 -12.74 -5.45
CA PRO A 331 -0.49 -11.92 -5.02
C PRO A 331 0.60 -11.79 -6.09
N SER A 332 0.92 -12.88 -6.81
CA SER A 332 2.06 -12.91 -7.75
C SER A 332 1.85 -12.09 -9.03
N MET A 333 0.62 -11.93 -9.50
CA MET A 333 0.33 -11.08 -10.66
C MET A 333 0.23 -9.59 -10.29
N LEU A 334 -0.16 -9.28 -9.05
CA LEU A 334 -0.22 -7.92 -8.54
C LEU A 334 1.17 -7.37 -8.16
N GLU A 335 2.11 -8.22 -7.75
CA GLU A 335 3.51 -7.83 -7.55
C GLU A 335 4.17 -7.36 -8.86
N GLY A 336 3.86 -8.01 -9.99
CA GLY A 336 4.40 -7.63 -11.31
C GLY A 336 3.95 -6.25 -11.80
N LEU A 337 2.76 -5.78 -11.40
CA LEU A 337 2.21 -4.46 -11.75
C LEU A 337 2.44 -3.39 -10.66
N SER A 338 2.73 -3.80 -9.42
CA SER A 338 3.19 -2.89 -8.36
C SER A 338 4.64 -2.44 -8.59
N MET A 339 5.47 -3.30 -9.18
CA MET A 339 6.88 -3.02 -9.47
C MET A 339 7.09 -1.86 -10.47
N THR A 340 6.08 -1.50 -11.25
CA THR A 340 6.17 -0.37 -12.21
C THR A 340 5.64 0.95 -11.66
N ALA A 341 4.95 0.94 -10.50
CA ALA A 341 4.43 2.14 -9.84
C ALA A 341 5.31 2.63 -8.67
N THR A 342 6.32 1.86 -8.26
CA THR A 342 7.38 2.28 -7.33
C THR A 342 8.73 2.29 -8.04
N GLN A 343 8.91 3.16 -9.04
CA GLN A 343 10.24 3.55 -9.47
C GLN A 343 10.77 4.68 -8.58
N GLY A 344 11.40 4.23 -7.51
CA GLY A 344 12.28 5.00 -6.65
C GLY A 344 13.25 4.07 -5.91
N GLU A 345 13.64 2.93 -6.51
CA GLU A 345 14.67 2.05 -5.95
C GLU A 345 15.60 1.54 -7.07
N SER A 346 16.90 1.78 -6.87
CA SER A 346 17.99 1.42 -7.78
C SER A 346 18.31 -0.09 -7.72
N PRO A 347 18.80 -0.71 -8.80
CA PRO A 347 18.95 -2.15 -8.92
C PRO A 347 20.33 -2.65 -8.45
N VAL A 348 20.47 -3.10 -7.21
CA VAL A 348 21.62 -3.95 -6.83
C VAL A 348 21.18 -4.93 -5.73
N GLN A 349 20.89 -6.18 -6.11
CA GLN A 349 21.19 -7.43 -5.38
C GLN A 349 20.34 -8.60 -5.90
N ARG A 350 20.70 -9.10 -7.09
CA ARG A 350 20.52 -10.53 -7.42
C ARG A 350 21.90 -11.09 -7.76
N LYS A 351 22.59 -11.64 -6.76
CA LYS A 351 23.66 -12.64 -6.92
C LYS A 351 24.09 -13.12 -5.53
N LYS A 352 23.65 -14.33 -5.17
CA LYS A 352 24.47 -15.45 -4.66
C LYS A 352 23.56 -16.50 -3.99
N LEU A 353 23.24 -17.54 -4.75
CA LEU A 353 22.89 -18.87 -4.25
C LEU A 353 23.55 -19.85 -5.23
N HIS A 354 24.78 -20.22 -4.90
CA HIS A 354 25.43 -21.50 -5.18
C HIS A 354 26.46 -21.72 -4.09
#